data_AF-A0A535STA2-F1
#
_entry.id   AF-A0A535STA2-F1
#
_cell.length_a   1.000
_cell.length_b   1.000
_cell.length_c   1.000
_cell.angle_alpha   90.00
_cell.angle_beta   90.00
_cell.angle_gamma   90.00
#
_symmetry.space_group_name_H-M   'P 1'
#
loop_
_entity.id
_entity.type
_entity.pdbx_description
1 polymer ?
#
loop_
_entity_poly.entity_id
_entity_poly.type
_entity_poly.pdbx_seq_one_letter_code
_entity_poly.pdbx_strand_id
1 'polypeptide(L)'
;MMHLLVIYTVGAEGSIVVRPWRLGYVDFTIYALHAQPAHPLDVVRQAIVNFFGPFLAALPLAGLLLYVREPIPFAALSANVVILVFYAIIELADLLLEAVWNVDVPLLTTPEFNYGIPLLVIVVTTLAVAILSVVRGRPIPE
;
A
#
# COMPACT_ATOMS: atom_id res chain seq x y z
N MET A 1 -9.10 2.26 4.95
CA MET A 1 -9.85 3.30 5.68
C MET A 1 -9.72 4.67 5.02
N MET A 2 -8.49 5.12 4.68
CA MET A 2 -8.31 6.40 3.98
C MET A 2 -9.00 6.49 2.61
N HIS A 3 -9.05 5.41 1.80
CA HIS A 3 -9.86 5.38 0.58
C HIS A 3 -11.31 5.81 0.80
N LEU A 4 -11.95 5.37 1.88
CA LEU A 4 -13.34 5.72 2.16
C LEU A 4 -13.51 7.22 2.39
N LEU A 5 -12.58 7.85 3.12
CA LEU A 5 -12.55 9.30 3.30
C LEU A 5 -12.38 9.99 1.96
N VAL A 6 -11.44 9.54 1.12
CA VAL A 6 -11.22 10.15 -0.21
C VAL A 6 -12.45 10.02 -1.10
N ILE A 7 -13.13 8.87 -1.09
CA ILE A 7 -14.40 8.65 -1.82
C ILE A 7 -15.44 9.70 -1.41
N TYR A 8 -15.63 9.93 -0.11
CA TYR A 8 -16.54 10.96 0.36
C TYR A 8 -16.09 12.38 -0.02
N THR A 9 -14.78 12.67 -0.01
CA THR A 9 -14.28 14.00 -0.40
C THR A 9 -14.48 14.32 -1.88
N VAL A 10 -14.53 13.31 -2.77
CA VAL A 10 -14.86 13.50 -4.18
C VAL A 10 -16.38 13.50 -4.45
N GLY A 11 -17.19 13.56 -3.38
CA GLY A 11 -18.65 13.64 -3.45
C GLY A 11 -19.34 12.34 -3.82
N ALA A 12 -18.70 11.19 -3.58
CA ALA A 12 -19.27 9.88 -3.84
C ALA A 12 -19.64 9.15 -2.54
N GLU A 13 -20.55 8.20 -2.65
CA GLU A 13 -20.85 7.26 -1.57
C GLU A 13 -19.90 6.07 -1.63
N GLY A 14 -19.49 5.57 -0.47
CA GLY A 14 -18.58 4.43 -0.37
C GLY A 14 -19.02 3.46 0.71
N SER A 15 -18.52 2.23 0.61
CA SER A 15 -18.75 1.19 1.61
C SER A 15 -17.46 0.40 1.85
N ILE A 16 -17.38 -0.23 3.01
CA ILE A 16 -16.32 -1.20 3.31
C ILE A 16 -16.88 -2.57 2.99
N VAL A 17 -16.17 -3.32 2.18
CA VAL A 17 -16.53 -4.67 1.79
C VAL A 17 -15.41 -5.62 2.16
N VAL A 18 -15.78 -6.87 2.42
CA VAL A 18 -14.82 -7.97 2.54
C VAL A 18 -14.64 -8.56 1.14
N ARG A 19 -13.41 -8.49 0.61
CA ARG A 19 -13.04 -9.07 -0.68
C ARG A 19 -12.23 -10.36 -0.47
N PRO A 20 -12.66 -11.50 -1.03
CA PRO A 20 -11.83 -12.71 -1.07
C PRO A 20 -10.74 -12.57 -2.14
N TRP A 21 -9.51 -12.91 -1.78
CA TRP A 21 -8.33 -12.96 -2.63
C TRP A 21 -7.83 -14.40 -2.69
N ARG A 22 -8.13 -15.10 -3.79
CA ARG A 22 -7.67 -16.48 -3.99
C ARG A 22 -6.24 -16.46 -4.49
N LEU A 23 -5.35 -17.14 -3.79
CA LEU A 23 -3.95 -17.31 -4.21
C LEU A 23 -3.89 -18.19 -5.46
N GLY A 24 -3.01 -17.83 -6.39
CA GLY A 24 -2.76 -18.58 -7.62
C GLY A 24 -1.83 -19.77 -7.45
N TYR A 25 -0.90 -19.72 -6.48
CA TYR A 25 0.07 -20.82 -6.27
C TYR A 25 -0.38 -21.88 -5.27
N VAL A 26 -1.34 -21.57 -4.41
CA VAL A 26 -1.86 -22.48 -3.39
C VAL A 26 -3.37 -22.35 -3.32
N ASP A 27 -4.08 -23.44 -3.06
CA ASP A 27 -5.55 -23.42 -2.96
C ASP A 27 -6.01 -22.84 -1.62
N PHE A 28 -5.81 -21.53 -1.46
CA PHE A 28 -6.10 -20.78 -0.24
C PHE A 28 -6.66 -19.40 -0.59
N THR A 29 -7.53 -18.87 0.28
CA THR A 29 -8.16 -17.56 0.11
C THR A 29 -7.86 -16.66 1.31
N ILE A 30 -7.39 -15.45 1.05
CA ILE A 30 -7.19 -14.40 2.03
C ILE A 30 -8.39 -13.44 1.97
N TYR A 31 -8.87 -12.98 3.12
CA TYR A 31 -9.94 -11.98 3.17
C TYR A 31 -9.34 -10.60 3.47
N ALA A 32 -9.64 -9.64 2.60
CA ALA A 32 -9.20 -8.26 2.76
C ALA A 32 -10.39 -7.32 2.95
N LEU A 33 -10.23 -6.33 3.83
CA LEU A 33 -11.16 -5.21 3.93
C LEU A 33 -10.78 -4.17 2.88
N HIS A 34 -11.72 -3.84 2.00
CA HIS A 34 -11.51 -2.85 0.96
C HIS A 34 -12.62 -1.81 0.99
N ALA A 35 -12.26 -0.54 0.80
CA ALA A 35 -13.25 0.52 0.64
C ALA A 35 -13.50 0.74 -0.85
N GLN A 36 -14.75 0.63 -1.28
CA GLN A 36 -15.13 0.81 -2.68
C GLN A 36 -16.28 1.82 -2.83
N PRO A 37 -16.35 2.54 -3.95
CA PRO A 37 -17.51 3.36 -4.29
C PRO A 37 -18.79 2.52 -4.38
N ALA A 38 -19.93 3.10 -3.99
CA ALA A 38 -21.25 2.48 -4.16
C ALA A 38 -21.68 2.43 -5.63
N HIS A 39 -21.19 3.37 -6.43
CA HIS A 39 -21.40 3.46 -7.88
C HIS A 39 -20.07 3.67 -8.60
N PRO A 40 -19.91 3.19 -9.84
CA PRO A 40 -18.71 3.44 -10.63
C PRO A 40 -18.39 4.93 -10.71
N LEU A 41 -17.13 5.28 -10.46
CA LEU A 41 -16.64 6.64 -10.61
C LEU A 41 -16.12 6.87 -12.03
N ASP A 42 -16.14 8.12 -12.48
CA ASP A 42 -15.37 8.49 -13.66
C ASP A 42 -13.86 8.34 -13.41
N VAL A 43 -13.09 8.24 -14.49
CA VAL A 43 -11.64 7.97 -14.44
C VAL A 43 -10.89 8.99 -13.58
N VAL A 44 -11.29 10.27 -13.60
CA VAL A 44 -10.60 11.31 -12.84
C VAL A 44 -10.83 11.13 -11.34
N ARG A 45 -12.08 10.91 -10.94
CA ARG A 45 -12.41 10.64 -9.52
C ARG A 45 -11.78 9.34 -9.04
N GLN A 46 -11.81 8.30 -9.86
CA GLN A 46 -11.18 7.02 -9.52
C GLN A 46 -9.65 7.17 -9.37
N ALA A 47 -9.00 7.95 -10.24
CA ALA A 47 -7.56 8.22 -10.14
C ALA A 47 -7.20 8.96 -8.84
N ILE A 48 -8.02 9.94 -8.45
CA ILE A 48 -7.87 10.63 -7.16
C ILE A 48 -8.00 9.63 -6.01
N VAL A 49 -9.03 8.78 -6.01
CA VAL A 49 -9.27 7.80 -4.94
C VAL A 49 -8.13 6.79 -4.85
N ASN A 50 -7.71 6.19 -5.97
CA ASN A 50 -6.67 5.17 -6.03
C ASN A 50 -5.30 5.70 -5.59
N PHE A 51 -4.95 6.93 -5.98
CA PHE A 51 -3.68 7.52 -5.57
C PHE A 51 -3.71 8.04 -4.13
N PHE A 52 -4.69 8.90 -3.80
CA PHE A 52 -4.71 9.59 -2.52
C PHE A 52 -5.17 8.71 -1.35
N GLY A 53 -5.93 7.64 -1.60
CA GLY A 53 -6.30 6.67 -0.57
C GLY A 53 -5.08 6.15 0.21
N PRO A 54 -4.13 5.45 -0.43
CA PRO A 54 -2.92 4.96 0.21
C PRO A 54 -1.89 6.08 0.46
N PHE A 55 -1.75 7.08 -0.42
CA PHE A 55 -0.78 8.17 -0.25
C PHE A 55 -1.06 8.99 1.02
N LEU A 56 -2.31 9.39 1.27
CA LEU A 56 -2.66 10.13 2.47
C LEU A 56 -2.52 9.28 3.74
N ALA A 57 -2.68 7.95 3.65
CA ALA A 57 -2.39 7.04 4.75
C ALA A 57 -0.89 7.01 5.11
N ALA A 58 -0.01 7.24 4.13
CA ALA A 58 1.43 7.26 4.34
C ALA A 58 1.91 8.51 5.09
N LEU A 59 1.25 9.67 4.89
CA LEU A 59 1.65 10.95 5.47
C LEU A 59 1.82 10.94 7.01
N PRO A 60 0.85 10.49 7.82
CA PRO A 60 1.04 10.46 9.27
C PRO A 60 2.19 9.53 9.68
N LEU A 61 2.36 8.39 9.01
CA LEU A 61 3.47 7.46 9.28
C LEU A 61 4.83 8.08 8.92
N ALA A 62 4.90 8.79 7.80
CA ALA A 62 6.08 9.52 7.38
C ALA A 62 6.40 10.66 8.36
N GLY A 63 5.38 11.35 8.89
CA GLY A 63 5.56 12.34 9.95
C GLY A 63 6.15 11.74 11.22
N LEU A 64 5.72 10.53 11.62
CA LEU A 64 6.25 9.84 12.80
C LEU A 64 7.75 9.48 12.66
N LEU A 65 8.25 9.26 11.44
CA LEU A 65 9.67 8.98 11.21
C LEU A 65 10.60 10.12 11.69
N LEU A 66 10.09 11.36 11.79
CA LEU A 66 10.87 12.49 12.32
C LEU A 66 11.21 12.34 13.81
N TYR A 67 10.42 11.54 14.54
CA TYR A 67 10.50 11.41 15.99
C TYR A 67 11.08 10.07 16.44
N VAL A 68 10.99 9.03 15.61
CA VAL A 68 11.49 7.69 15.95
C VAL A 68 13.01 7.63 15.83
N ARG A 69 13.66 7.21 16.91
CA ARG A 69 15.12 7.08 17.00
C ARG A 69 15.60 5.64 17.11
N GLU A 70 14.72 4.73 17.54
CA GLU A 70 15.01 3.31 17.68
C GLU A 70 15.00 2.60 16.33
N PRO A 71 15.93 1.67 16.07
CA PRO A 71 16.10 1.06 14.76
C PRO A 71 14.90 0.20 14.34
N ILE A 72 14.33 -0.59 15.25
CA ILE A 72 13.20 -1.49 14.93
C ILE A 72 11.95 -0.70 14.54
N PRO A 73 11.44 0.24 15.38
CA PRO A 73 10.27 1.03 15.00
C PRO A 73 10.54 1.90 13.76
N PHE A 74 11.78 2.37 13.56
CA PHE A 74 12.16 3.10 12.36
C PHE A 74 12.04 2.23 11.10
N ALA A 75 12.55 1.00 11.14
CA ALA A 75 12.45 0.05 10.02
C ALA A 75 10.99 -0.28 9.71
N ALA A 76 10.19 -0.56 10.74
CA ALA A 76 8.78 -0.88 10.59
C ALA A 76 7.97 0.28 9.98
N LEU A 77 8.14 1.50 10.49
CA LEU A 77 7.47 2.68 9.95
C LEU A 77 7.93 2.99 8.52
N SER A 78 9.24 2.89 8.24
CA SER A 78 9.79 3.15 6.91
C SER A 78 9.22 2.16 5.89
N ALA A 79 9.18 0.87 6.23
CA ALA A 79 8.59 -0.16 5.38
C ALA A 79 7.10 0.14 5.09
N ASN A 80 6.31 0.49 6.11
CA ASN A 80 4.90 0.84 5.93
C ASN A 80 4.71 2.04 5.01
N VAL A 81 5.51 3.10 5.17
CA VAL A 81 5.46 4.28 4.28
C VAL A 81 5.76 3.87 2.84
N VAL A 82 6.84 3.11 2.62
CA VAL A 82 7.22 2.65 1.27
C VAL A 82 6.13 1.76 0.65
N ILE A 83 5.53 0.86 1.41
CA ILE A 83 4.43 -0.01 0.96
C ILE A 83 3.21 0.82 0.55
N LEU A 84 2.84 1.82 1.33
CA LEU A 84 1.71 2.68 1.00
C LEU A 84 1.98 3.55 -0.24
N VAL A 85 3.20 4.05 -0.40
CA VAL A 85 3.61 4.76 -1.62
C VAL A 85 3.59 3.82 -2.83
N PHE A 86 4.05 2.58 -2.67
CA PHE A 86 3.95 1.55 -3.70
C PHE A 86 2.49 1.32 -4.12
N TYR A 87 1.57 1.13 -3.16
CA TYR A 87 0.15 0.97 -3.48
C TYR A 87 -0.44 2.20 -4.17
N ALA A 88 -0.08 3.41 -3.76
CA ALA A 88 -0.52 4.64 -4.42
C ALA A 88 -0.13 4.69 -5.90
N ILE A 89 1.08 4.24 -6.21
CA ILE A 89 1.59 4.21 -7.58
C ILE A 89 0.90 3.13 -8.39
N ILE A 90 0.81 1.89 -7.87
CA ILE A 90 0.26 0.78 -8.68
C ILE A 90 -1.24 0.91 -8.86
N GLU A 91 -2.01 1.36 -7.86
CA GLU A 91 -3.46 1.50 -8.00
C GLU A 91 -3.81 2.59 -9.02
N LEU A 92 -3.00 3.65 -9.11
CA LEU A 92 -3.13 4.66 -10.15
C LEU A 92 -2.68 4.11 -11.52
N ALA A 93 -1.54 3.41 -11.57
CA ALA A 93 -1.00 2.88 -12.81
C ALA A 93 -1.93 1.85 -13.44
N ASP A 94 -2.48 0.94 -12.65
CA ASP A 94 -3.44 -0.09 -13.08
C ASP A 94 -4.68 0.56 -13.73
N LEU A 95 -5.28 1.54 -13.05
CA LEU A 95 -6.40 2.31 -13.59
C LEU A 95 -6.05 3.00 -14.90
N LEU A 96 -4.90 3.67 -14.98
CA LEU A 96 -4.54 4.41 -16.19
C LEU A 96 -4.22 3.46 -17.36
N LEU A 97 -3.52 2.35 -17.09
CA LEU A 97 -3.23 1.33 -18.09
C LEU A 97 -4.53 0.75 -18.66
N GLU A 98 -5.49 0.41 -17.80
CA GLU A 98 -6.77 -0.15 -18.22
C GLU A 98 -7.65 0.90 -18.90
N ALA A 99 -7.93 2.03 -18.23
CA ALA A 99 -8.95 2.98 -18.66
C ALA A 99 -8.48 3.98 -19.74
N VAL A 100 -7.17 4.25 -19.82
CA VAL A 100 -6.62 5.22 -20.79
C VAL A 100 -5.89 4.53 -21.93
N TRP A 101 -5.08 3.51 -21.62
CA TRP A 101 -4.29 2.79 -22.61
C TRP A 101 -4.92 1.48 -23.09
N ASN A 102 -6.01 1.01 -22.49
CA ASN A 102 -6.68 -0.26 -22.81
C ASN A 102 -5.69 -1.44 -22.78
N VAL A 103 -4.77 -1.42 -21.82
CA VAL A 103 -3.79 -2.47 -21.54
C VAL A 103 -4.14 -3.09 -20.20
N ASP A 104 -4.55 -4.35 -20.23
CA ASP A 104 -4.72 -5.16 -19.02
C ASP A 104 -3.36 -5.76 -18.61
N VAL A 105 -2.94 -5.51 -17.38
CA VAL A 105 -1.73 -6.08 -16.78
C VAL A 105 -2.12 -6.86 -15.52
N PRO A 106 -2.58 -8.11 -15.66
CA PRO A 106 -3.14 -8.89 -14.54
C PRO A 106 -2.17 -9.04 -13.36
N LEU A 107 -0.86 -8.98 -13.62
CA LEU A 107 0.17 -9.04 -12.58
C LEU A 107 -0.06 -7.99 -11.47
N LEU A 108 -0.48 -6.77 -11.82
CA LEU A 108 -0.68 -5.67 -10.88
C LEU A 108 -1.81 -5.92 -9.88
N THR A 109 -2.74 -6.83 -10.19
CA THR A 109 -3.89 -7.19 -9.34
C THR A 109 -3.75 -8.56 -8.70
N THR A 110 -2.71 -9.33 -9.02
CA THR A 110 -2.47 -10.64 -8.38
C THR A 110 -2.15 -10.51 -6.90
N PRO A 111 -2.70 -11.36 -6.03
CA PRO A 111 -2.32 -11.43 -4.62
C PRO A 111 -0.80 -11.60 -4.44
N GLU A 112 -0.18 -12.47 -5.23
CA GLU A 112 1.24 -12.79 -5.15
C GLU A 112 2.12 -11.56 -5.30
N PHE A 113 1.82 -10.71 -6.29
CA PHE A 113 2.57 -9.48 -6.50
C PHE A 113 2.25 -8.46 -5.39
N ASN A 114 0.97 -8.31 -5.06
CA ASN A 114 0.49 -7.35 -4.07
C ASN A 114 0.92 -7.66 -2.63
N TYR A 115 1.24 -8.91 -2.29
CA TYR A 115 1.80 -9.30 -0.99
C TYR A 115 3.31 -9.57 -1.04
N GLY A 116 3.82 -10.04 -2.18
CA GLY A 116 5.23 -10.34 -2.38
C GLY A 116 6.11 -9.09 -2.39
N ILE A 117 5.69 -8.01 -3.06
CA ILE A 117 6.46 -6.76 -3.06
C ILE A 117 6.51 -6.14 -1.65
N PRO A 118 5.39 -6.02 -0.89
CA PRO A 118 5.47 -5.60 0.51
C PRO A 118 6.36 -6.46 1.39
N LEU A 119 6.32 -7.79 1.22
CA LEU A 119 7.22 -8.69 1.95
C LEU A 119 8.69 -8.39 1.62
N LEU A 120 9.01 -8.18 0.35
CA LEU A 120 10.35 -7.80 -0.08
C LEU A 120 10.78 -6.46 0.53
N VAL A 121 9.89 -5.46 0.54
CA VAL A 121 10.15 -4.16 1.16
C VAL A 121 10.46 -4.32 2.65
N ILE A 122 9.69 -5.14 3.38
CA ILE A 122 9.93 -5.42 4.80
C ILE A 122 11.32 -6.05 5.00
N VAL A 123 11.64 -7.08 4.22
CA VAL A 123 12.93 -7.80 4.32
C VAL A 123 14.09 -6.86 4.03
N VAL A 124 14.05 -6.12 2.92
CA VAL A 124 15.12 -5.20 2.51
C VAL A 124 15.29 -4.08 3.53
N THR A 125 14.19 -3.48 4.01
CA THR A 125 14.26 -2.40 5.01
C THR A 125 14.86 -2.90 6.31
N THR A 126 14.44 -4.07 6.77
CA THR A 126 14.97 -4.70 7.99
C THR A 126 16.47 -4.96 7.87
N LEU A 127 16.90 -5.57 6.76
CA LEU A 127 18.31 -5.85 6.50
C LEU A 127 19.14 -4.55 6.42
N ALA A 128 18.65 -3.54 5.70
CA ALA A 128 19.34 -2.25 5.58
C ALA A 128 19.54 -1.59 6.95
N VAL A 129 18.50 -1.56 7.78
CA VAL A 129 18.58 -0.97 9.13
C VAL A 129 19.48 -1.79 10.05
N ALA A 130 19.43 -3.12 9.98
CA ALA A 130 20.32 -3.99 10.75
C ALA A 130 21.79 -3.74 10.40
N ILE A 131 22.12 -3.70 9.10
CA ILE A 131 23.49 -3.42 8.62
C ILE A 131 23.94 -2.04 9.08
N LEU A 132 23.11 -1.00 8.91
CA LEU A 132 23.45 0.36 9.33
C LEU A 132 23.65 0.48 10.85
N SER A 133 22.86 -0.24 11.63
CA SER A 133 22.96 -0.29 13.10
C SER A 133 24.30 -0.89 13.54
N VAL A 134 24.72 -1.99 12.90
CA VAL A 134 26.03 -2.63 13.13
C VAL A 134 27.16 -1.68 12.76
N VAL A 135 27.13 -1.08 11.56
CA VAL A 135 28.17 -0.15 11.08
C VAL A 135 28.31 1.08 11.99
N ARG A 136 27.21 1.56 12.59
CA ARG A 136 27.20 2.72 13.49
C ARG A 136 27.53 2.38 14.95
N GLY A 137 27.85 1.13 15.27
CA GLY A 137 28.20 0.70 16.63
C GLY A 137 27.03 0.77 17.62
N ARG A 138 25.78 0.74 17.14
CA ARG A 138 24.56 0.69 17.95
C ARG A 138 23.81 -0.60 17.63
N PRO A 139 24.24 -1.76 18.16
CA PRO A 139 23.55 -3.02 17.90
C PRO A 139 22.07 -2.92 18.33
N ILE A 140 21.19 -3.53 17.54
CA ILE A 140 19.77 -3.63 17.88
C ILE A 140 19.67 -4.52 19.13
N PRO A 141 19.05 -4.05 20.23
CA PRO A 141 18.84 -4.88 21.43
C PRO A 141 17.99 -6.10 21.08
N GLU A 142 18.29 -7.25 21.71
CA GLU A 142 17.47 -8.48 21.63
C GLU A 142 16.05 -8.28 22.17
#